data_AF-A0A959X152-F1
#
_entry.id   AF-A0A959X152-F1
#
_cell.length_a   1.000
_cell.length_b   1.000
_cell.length_c   1.000
_cell.angle_alpha   90.00
_cell.angle_beta   90.00
_cell.angle_gamma   90.00
#
_symmetry.space_group_name_H-M   'P 1'
#
loop_
_entity.id
_entity.type
_entity.pdbx_description
1 polymer ?
#
loop_
_entity_poly.entity_id
_entity_poly.type
_entity_poly.pdbx_seq_one_letter_code
_entity_poly.pdbx_strand_id
1 'polypeptide(L)'
;MGRLSQFAIGITELRDMFGAEPELASRLRQIAAADFPAPADPHGRRRKLLGRVGPAMKRPIDPPTVPHRPAPPDVEALLTAHAIGPERQGYAWQIVLAWLGELSWGRLDLDVDEREMSDLEFDLATAGLPSQFALEKLLQGDPQIPLFPLPGQRWGYAKHAHVLATRQAIDEIADGLDAKTAAAVRPFRQFLDDYPAWTDQAKQQGRPAPDLVVTWMP
;
A
#
# COMPACT_ATOMS: atom_id res chain seq x y z
N MET A 1 -12.48 7.21 11.78
CA MET A 1 -12.66 5.78 11.42
C MET A 1 -11.40 5.42 10.72
N GLY A 2 -10.54 4.69 11.43
CA GLY A 2 -9.22 4.37 10.94
C GLY A 2 -9.27 3.26 9.89
N ARG A 3 -8.21 3.15 9.09
CA ARG A 3 -8.00 2.08 8.12
C ARG A 3 -6.62 1.48 8.29
N LEU A 4 -6.58 0.19 8.56
CA LEU A 4 -5.38 -0.64 8.52
C LEU A 4 -5.36 -1.40 7.19
N SER A 5 -4.26 -1.31 6.45
CA SER A 5 -4.02 -2.13 5.25
C SER A 5 -2.74 -2.93 5.42
N GLN A 6 -2.83 -4.23 5.11
CA GLN A 6 -1.76 -5.21 5.18
C GLN A 6 -1.50 -5.78 3.79
N PHE A 7 -0.22 -5.93 3.44
CA PHE A 7 0.25 -6.38 2.14
C PHE A 7 1.33 -7.44 2.33
N ALA A 8 1.14 -8.62 1.74
CA ALA A 8 2.14 -9.69 1.76
C ALA A 8 3.06 -9.55 0.54
N ILE A 9 4.26 -9.03 0.75
CA ILE A 9 5.23 -8.74 -0.32
C ILE A 9 6.64 -8.73 0.26
N GLY A 10 7.65 -9.16 -0.51
CA GLY A 10 9.03 -9.08 -0.05
C GLY A 10 9.46 -7.61 0.15
N ILE A 11 10.15 -7.29 1.24
CA ILE A 11 10.56 -5.89 1.48
C ILE A 11 11.47 -5.35 0.38
N THR A 12 12.29 -6.22 -0.24
CA THR A 12 13.14 -5.84 -1.37
C THR A 12 12.29 -5.51 -2.59
N GLU A 13 11.22 -6.25 -2.87
CA GLU A 13 10.32 -5.97 -3.98
C GLU A 13 9.63 -4.61 -3.82
N LEU A 14 9.21 -4.26 -2.60
CA LEU A 14 8.69 -2.93 -2.30
C LEU A 14 9.74 -1.84 -2.56
N ARG A 15 10.97 -2.04 -2.12
CA ARG A 15 12.05 -1.07 -2.32
C ARG A 15 12.39 -0.90 -3.79
N ASP A 16 12.40 -1.99 -4.54
CA ASP A 16 12.68 -2.01 -5.98
C ASP A 16 11.62 -1.26 -6.80
N MET A 17 10.45 -0.93 -6.23
CA MET A 17 9.47 -0.05 -6.90
C MET A 17 9.98 1.39 -7.08
N PHE A 18 10.93 1.82 -6.24
CA PHE A 18 11.49 3.17 -6.24
C PHE A 18 12.88 3.16 -6.87
N GLY A 19 13.06 3.82 -8.02
CA GLY A 19 14.26 3.61 -8.83
C GLY A 19 14.21 2.30 -9.64
N ALA A 20 13.00 1.85 -9.98
CA ALA A 20 12.77 0.55 -10.60
C ALA A 20 13.49 0.37 -11.93
N GLU A 21 13.99 -0.85 -12.15
CA GLU A 21 14.54 -1.28 -13.44
C GLU A 21 13.50 -1.16 -14.58
N PRO A 22 13.92 -0.99 -15.85
CA PRO A 22 13.01 -0.62 -16.95
C PRO A 22 11.77 -1.51 -17.11
N GLU A 23 11.91 -2.82 -16.89
CA GLU A 23 10.81 -3.78 -16.99
C GLU A 23 9.77 -3.57 -15.86
N LEU A 24 10.23 -3.48 -14.62
CA LEU A 24 9.36 -3.21 -13.47
C LEU A 24 8.74 -1.81 -13.59
N ALA A 25 9.52 -0.80 -13.96
CA ALA A 25 9.01 0.56 -14.19
C ALA A 25 7.91 0.59 -15.26
N SER A 26 8.04 -0.17 -16.35
CA SER A 26 6.99 -0.30 -17.37
C SER A 26 5.70 -0.88 -16.77
N ARG A 27 5.80 -1.96 -15.99
CA ARG A 27 4.65 -2.58 -15.31
C ARG A 27 3.99 -1.62 -14.32
N LEU A 28 4.77 -0.92 -13.50
CA LEU A 28 4.28 0.03 -12.51
C LEU A 28 3.53 1.21 -13.16
N ARG A 29 3.99 1.69 -14.32
CA ARG A 29 3.25 2.69 -15.13
C ARG A 29 1.90 2.15 -15.60
N GLN A 30 1.86 0.89 -16.06
CA GLN A 30 0.61 0.28 -16.53
C GLN A 30 -0.42 0.16 -15.41
N ILE A 31 0.02 -0.27 -14.22
CA ILE A 31 -0.84 -0.34 -13.02
C ILE A 31 -1.40 1.05 -12.70
N ALA A 32 -0.55 2.06 -12.60
CA ALA A 32 -0.98 3.43 -12.31
C ALA A 32 -1.90 4.00 -13.40
N ALA A 33 -1.67 3.68 -14.67
CA ALA A 33 -2.52 4.13 -15.77
C ALA A 33 -3.92 3.47 -15.77
N ALA A 34 -4.01 2.22 -15.31
CA ALA A 34 -5.28 1.50 -15.16
C ALA A 34 -6.13 2.10 -14.03
N ASP A 35 -5.52 2.37 -12.87
CA ASP A 35 -6.21 2.88 -11.68
C ASP A 35 -6.48 4.38 -11.74
N PHE A 36 -5.59 5.13 -12.41
CA PHE A 36 -5.63 6.59 -12.50
C PHE A 36 -5.62 7.06 -13.97
N PRO A 37 -6.64 6.70 -14.78
CA PRO A 37 -6.66 7.01 -16.21
C PRO A 37 -6.75 8.51 -16.46
N ALA A 38 -5.86 9.05 -17.29
CA ALA A 38 -5.83 10.47 -17.60
C ALA A 38 -7.22 10.98 -18.06
N PRO A 39 -7.64 12.19 -17.65
CA PRO A 39 -8.91 12.74 -18.09
C PRO A 39 -9.00 12.73 -19.62
N ALA A 40 -10.11 12.25 -20.16
CA ALA A 40 -10.37 12.35 -21.59
C ALA A 40 -10.36 13.83 -21.99
N ASP A 41 -9.46 14.23 -22.90
CA ASP A 41 -9.35 15.61 -23.37
C ASP A 41 -10.73 16.11 -23.86
N PRO A 42 -11.39 17.06 -23.14
CA PRO A 42 -12.68 17.59 -23.55
C PRO A 42 -12.61 18.35 -24.88
N HIS A 43 -11.41 18.85 -25.23
CA HIS A 43 -11.17 19.68 -26.40
C HIS A 43 -10.81 18.86 -27.65
N GLY A 44 -10.42 17.59 -27.50
CA GLY A 44 -10.09 16.68 -28.61
C GLY A 44 -11.25 16.44 -29.58
N ARG A 45 -12.51 16.48 -29.10
CA ARG A 45 -13.71 16.39 -29.95
C ARG A 45 -14.02 17.70 -30.70
N ARG A 46 -13.77 18.86 -30.09
CA ARG A 46 -14.02 20.17 -30.74
C ARG A 46 -12.93 20.57 -31.74
N ARG A 47 -11.71 20.05 -31.58
CA ARG A 47 -10.57 20.36 -32.46
C ARG A 47 -10.72 19.82 -33.89
N LYS A 48 -11.53 18.77 -34.11
CA LYS A 48 -11.76 18.16 -35.43
C LYS A 48 -12.77 18.91 -36.32
N LEU A 49 -13.49 19.90 -35.81
CA LEU A 49 -14.54 20.61 -36.56
C LEU A 49 -14.20 22.07 -36.90
N LEU A 50 -13.05 22.59 -36.48
CA LEU A 50 -12.65 24.00 -36.66
C LEU A 50 -11.32 24.20 -37.40
N GLY A 51 -10.91 23.22 -38.21
CA GLY A 51 -9.65 23.24 -38.95
C GLY A 51 -9.61 24.10 -40.22
N ARG A 52 -10.45 25.14 -40.38
CA ARG A 52 -10.51 25.91 -41.65
C ARG A 52 -10.66 27.43 -41.56
N VAL A 53 -10.26 28.08 -40.46
CA VAL A 53 -10.13 29.56 -40.47
C VAL A 53 -8.78 29.97 -39.86
N GLY A 54 -8.10 30.88 -40.56
CA GLY A 54 -6.68 31.20 -40.49
C GLY A 54 -6.14 31.87 -39.21
N PRO A 55 -4.90 32.41 -39.26
CA PRO A 55 -4.05 32.56 -38.09
C PRO A 55 -4.20 33.96 -37.48
N ALA A 56 -4.95 34.09 -36.39
CA ALA A 56 -4.81 35.24 -35.49
C ALA A 56 -5.57 34.98 -34.17
N MET A 57 -4.88 34.40 -33.20
CA MET A 57 -4.95 34.70 -31.76
C MET A 57 -4.18 33.59 -31.04
N LYS A 58 -2.98 33.90 -30.54
CA LYS A 58 -2.39 33.11 -29.46
C LYS A 58 -3.34 33.25 -28.28
N ARG A 59 -4.27 32.29 -28.12
CA ARG A 59 -5.00 32.14 -26.87
C ARG A 59 -3.97 32.07 -25.74
N PRO A 60 -4.15 32.80 -24.63
CA PRO A 60 -3.35 32.59 -23.44
C PRO A 60 -3.36 31.09 -23.16
N ILE A 61 -2.18 30.48 -23.13
CA ILE A 61 -2.05 29.12 -22.62
C ILE A 61 -2.34 29.30 -21.14
N ASP A 62 -3.53 28.88 -20.70
CA ASP A 62 -3.81 28.81 -19.27
C ASP A 62 -2.65 28.05 -18.63
N PRO A 63 -2.07 28.58 -17.53
CA PRO A 63 -0.96 27.90 -16.88
C PRO A 63 -1.39 26.47 -16.57
N PRO A 64 -0.53 25.47 -16.83
CA PRO A 64 -0.90 24.07 -16.62
C PRO A 64 -1.37 23.89 -15.19
N THR A 65 -2.65 23.57 -15.02
CA THR A 65 -3.24 23.35 -13.70
C THR A 65 -2.76 21.99 -13.21
N VAL A 66 -2.15 21.97 -12.02
CA VAL A 66 -1.72 20.71 -11.41
C VAL A 66 -2.97 19.87 -11.09
N PRO A 67 -3.08 18.62 -11.56
CA PRO A 67 -4.29 17.82 -11.35
C PRO A 67 -4.52 17.52 -9.87
N HIS A 68 -5.74 17.68 -9.36
CA HIS A 68 -6.14 17.27 -8.00
C HIS A 68 -6.39 15.74 -7.90
N ARG A 69 -5.48 14.96 -8.45
CA ARG A 69 -5.51 13.48 -8.53
C ARG A 69 -4.11 12.96 -8.82
N PRO A 70 -3.86 11.64 -8.63
CA PRO A 70 -2.66 11.00 -9.15
C PRO A 70 -2.53 11.22 -10.66
N ALA A 71 -1.32 11.55 -11.09
CA ALA A 71 -0.98 11.92 -12.44
C ALA A 71 0.36 11.29 -12.87
N PRO A 72 0.61 11.15 -14.19
CA PRO A 72 1.85 10.56 -14.68
C PRO A 72 3.15 11.16 -14.11
N PRO A 73 3.26 12.48 -13.86
CA PRO A 73 4.46 13.04 -13.22
C PRO A 73 4.73 12.50 -11.81
N ASP A 74 3.70 12.15 -11.03
CA ASP A 74 3.90 11.56 -9.69
C ASP A 74 4.48 10.14 -9.81
N VAL A 75 4.00 9.38 -10.80
CA VAL A 75 4.49 8.04 -11.13
C VAL A 75 5.97 8.12 -11.51
N GLU A 76 6.35 9.03 -12.41
CA GLU A 76 7.74 9.19 -12.81
C GLU A 76 8.64 9.65 -11.65
N ALA A 77 8.13 10.52 -10.77
CA ALA A 77 8.88 10.95 -9.60
C ALA A 77 9.15 9.79 -8.64
N LEU A 78 8.17 8.90 -8.40
CA LEU A 78 8.36 7.68 -7.62
C LEU A 78 9.36 6.72 -8.28
N LEU A 79 9.21 6.48 -9.59
CA LEU A 79 10.07 5.57 -10.34
C LEU A 79 11.51 6.04 -10.44
N THR A 80 11.76 7.35 -10.33
CA THR A 80 13.10 7.93 -10.32
C THR A 80 13.64 8.21 -8.91
N ALA A 81 12.90 7.78 -7.87
CA ALA A 81 13.18 8.06 -6.46
C ALA A 81 13.40 9.57 -6.18
N HIS A 82 12.70 10.42 -6.94
CA HIS A 82 12.77 11.86 -6.78
C HIS A 82 11.95 12.35 -5.59
N ALA A 83 12.30 13.51 -5.05
CA ALA A 83 11.56 14.12 -3.95
C ALA A 83 10.12 14.44 -4.38
N ILE A 84 9.15 14.02 -3.56
CA ILE A 84 7.74 14.34 -3.73
C ILE A 84 7.40 15.56 -2.86
N GLY A 85 6.82 16.59 -3.47
CA GLY A 85 6.35 17.77 -2.74
C GLY A 85 5.22 17.44 -1.75
N PRO A 86 5.10 18.15 -0.62
CA PRO A 86 4.08 17.87 0.41
C PRO A 86 2.64 17.84 -0.15
N GLU A 87 2.33 18.70 -1.12
CA GLU A 87 1.03 18.78 -1.79
C GLU A 87 0.72 17.60 -2.72
N ARG A 88 1.76 16.84 -3.13
CA ARG A 88 1.64 15.65 -3.97
C ARG A 88 1.73 14.35 -3.20
N GLN A 89 2.16 14.40 -1.93
CA GLN A 89 2.43 13.23 -1.10
C GLN A 89 1.22 12.30 -0.98
N GLY A 90 0.01 12.85 -0.82
CA GLY A 90 -1.23 12.05 -0.78
C GLY A 90 -1.54 11.31 -2.08
N TYR A 91 -1.14 11.85 -3.23
CA TYR A 91 -1.30 11.19 -4.53
C TYR A 91 -0.22 10.14 -4.77
N ALA A 92 1.02 10.40 -4.34
CA ALA A 92 2.10 9.42 -4.36
C ALA A 92 1.74 8.19 -3.53
N TRP A 93 1.15 8.37 -2.34
CA TRP A 93 0.66 7.24 -1.52
C TRP A 93 -0.44 6.43 -2.20
N GLN A 94 -1.37 7.07 -2.90
CA GLN A 94 -2.40 6.34 -3.68
C GLN A 94 -1.77 5.44 -4.75
N ILE A 95 -0.73 5.94 -5.44
CA ILE A 95 0.01 5.16 -6.44
C ILE A 95 0.73 3.98 -5.79
N VAL A 96 1.45 4.20 -4.68
CA VAL A 96 2.16 3.13 -3.98
C VAL A 96 1.19 2.06 -3.46
N LEU A 97 0.04 2.46 -2.92
CA LEU A 97 -0.98 1.51 -2.47
C LEU A 97 -1.63 0.73 -3.63
N ALA A 98 -1.74 1.31 -4.82
CA ALA A 98 -2.16 0.61 -6.03
C ALA A 98 -1.12 -0.42 -6.46
N TRP A 99 0.17 -0.03 -6.51
CA TRP A 99 1.27 -0.95 -6.81
C TRP A 99 1.34 -2.12 -5.83
N LEU A 100 1.22 -1.84 -4.53
CA LEU A 100 1.14 -2.87 -3.51
C LEU A 100 -0.07 -3.77 -3.68
N GLY A 101 -1.24 -3.20 -4.00
CA GLY A 101 -2.45 -3.99 -4.26
C GLY A 101 -2.27 -5.01 -5.39
N GLU A 102 -1.55 -4.65 -6.44
CA GLU A 102 -1.34 -5.51 -7.61
C GLU A 102 -0.15 -6.48 -7.46
N LEU A 103 0.93 -6.06 -6.78
CA LEU A 103 2.17 -6.83 -6.71
C LEU A 103 2.26 -7.77 -5.49
N SER A 104 1.42 -7.54 -4.47
CA SER A 104 1.40 -8.38 -3.28
C SER A 104 0.78 -9.74 -3.56
N TRP A 105 1.21 -10.74 -2.79
CA TRP A 105 0.60 -12.08 -2.78
C TRP A 105 -0.81 -12.07 -2.20
N GLY A 106 -1.04 -11.17 -1.25
CA GLY A 106 -2.34 -10.95 -0.64
C GLY A 106 -2.44 -9.55 -0.05
N ARG A 107 -3.68 -9.11 0.13
CA ARG A 107 -4.04 -7.83 0.75
C ARG A 107 -5.19 -8.02 1.73
N LEU A 108 -5.10 -7.35 2.87
CA LEU A 108 -6.18 -7.24 3.84
C LEU A 108 -6.38 -5.76 4.20
N ASP A 109 -7.61 -5.27 4.06
CA ASP A 109 -8.02 -3.95 4.56
C ASP A 109 -9.03 -4.13 5.70
N LEU A 110 -8.82 -3.41 6.79
CA LEU A 110 -9.70 -3.38 7.95
C LEU A 110 -10.01 -1.93 8.30
N ASP A 111 -11.29 -1.62 8.44
CA ASP A 111 -11.71 -0.36 9.06
C ASP A 111 -11.65 -0.57 10.58
N VAL A 112 -10.62 -0.03 11.22
CA VAL A 112 -10.31 -0.18 12.65
C VAL A 112 -9.71 1.12 13.17
N ASP A 113 -10.34 1.70 14.19
CA ASP A 113 -9.82 2.89 14.84
C ASP A 113 -8.80 2.58 15.95
N GLU A 114 -8.21 3.63 16.53
CA GLU A 114 -7.17 3.50 17.57
C GLU A 114 -7.68 2.82 18.84
N ARG A 115 -8.94 3.05 19.21
CA ARG A 115 -9.53 2.42 20.39
C ARG A 115 -9.78 0.94 20.14
N GLU A 116 -10.34 0.59 18.99
CA GLU A 116 -10.61 -0.80 18.61
C GLU A 116 -9.31 -1.61 18.53
N MET A 117 -8.25 -1.03 17.95
CA MET A 117 -6.92 -1.65 17.92
C MET A 117 -6.36 -1.84 19.33
N SER A 118 -6.46 -0.83 20.19
CA SER A 118 -5.96 -0.90 21.56
C SER A 118 -6.73 -1.92 22.42
N ASP A 119 -8.06 -1.97 22.28
CA ASP A 119 -8.91 -2.94 22.99
C ASP A 119 -8.55 -4.37 22.53
N LEU A 120 -8.37 -4.59 21.23
CA LEU A 120 -7.95 -5.87 20.68
C LEU A 120 -6.57 -6.32 21.22
N GLU A 121 -5.58 -5.43 21.23
CA GLU A 121 -4.25 -5.71 21.78
C GLU A 121 -4.31 -6.10 23.26
N PHE A 122 -5.12 -5.37 24.04
CA PHE A 122 -5.31 -5.67 25.46
C PHE A 122 -5.94 -7.05 25.67
N ASP A 123 -6.98 -7.39 24.91
CA ASP A 123 -7.65 -8.68 25.00
C ASP A 123 -6.69 -9.84 24.62
N LEU A 124 -5.90 -9.67 23.55
CA LEU A 124 -4.91 -10.64 23.12
C LEU A 124 -3.81 -10.85 24.18
N ALA A 125 -3.31 -9.75 24.77
CA ALA A 125 -2.33 -9.83 25.85
C ALA A 125 -2.91 -10.54 27.09
N THR A 126 -4.16 -10.28 27.43
CA THR A 126 -4.88 -10.93 28.56
C THR A 126 -5.05 -12.43 28.33
N ALA A 127 -5.28 -12.84 27.08
CA ALA A 127 -5.33 -14.25 26.68
C ALA A 127 -3.95 -14.92 26.63
N GLY A 128 -2.86 -14.17 26.88
CA GLY A 128 -1.51 -14.69 27.00
C GLY A 128 -0.61 -14.47 25.79
N LEU A 129 -1.00 -13.60 24.83
CA LEU A 129 -0.13 -13.28 23.69
C LEU A 129 1.18 -12.66 24.20
N PRO A 130 2.36 -13.23 23.88
CA PRO A 130 3.62 -12.61 24.25
C PRO A 130 3.75 -11.22 23.62
N SER A 131 4.21 -10.23 24.37
CA SER A 131 4.30 -8.83 23.91
C SER A 131 5.20 -8.61 22.69
N GLN A 132 6.14 -9.52 22.43
CA GLN A 132 6.95 -9.51 21.22
C GLN A 132 6.14 -9.84 19.94
N PHE A 133 4.95 -10.42 20.07
CA PHE A 133 4.05 -10.75 18.96
C PHE A 133 2.76 -9.91 18.96
N ALA A 134 2.73 -8.83 19.75
CA ALA A 134 1.63 -7.86 19.70
C ALA A 134 1.45 -7.33 18.26
N LEU A 135 0.21 -7.00 17.87
CA LEU A 135 -0.09 -6.59 16.49
C LEU A 135 0.68 -5.32 16.11
N GLU A 136 0.92 -4.43 17.05
CA GLU A 136 1.73 -3.22 16.88
C GLU A 136 3.16 -3.52 16.45
N LYS A 137 3.72 -4.69 16.79
CA LYS A 137 5.06 -5.13 16.37
C LYS A 137 5.12 -5.39 14.88
N LEU A 138 4.00 -5.71 14.25
CA LEU A 138 3.89 -5.84 12.81
C LEU A 138 4.10 -4.50 12.07
N LEU A 139 3.95 -3.37 12.78
CA LEU A 139 4.13 -2.01 12.26
C LEU A 139 5.48 -1.36 12.64
N GLN A 140 6.41 -2.07 13.28
CA GLN A 140 7.58 -1.41 13.88
C GLN A 140 8.76 -1.16 12.93
N GLY A 141 8.96 -1.99 11.91
CA GLY A 141 10.10 -1.82 11.01
C GLY A 141 9.90 -0.61 10.09
N ASP A 142 10.94 0.19 9.85
CA ASP A 142 10.92 1.20 8.79
C ASP A 142 11.17 0.53 7.43
N PRO A 143 10.24 0.62 6.46
CA PRO A 143 10.45 0.03 5.14
C PRO A 143 11.62 0.64 4.35
N GLN A 144 12.14 1.81 4.76
CA GLN A 144 13.26 2.51 4.14
C GLN A 144 13.01 2.83 2.65
N ILE A 145 11.82 3.33 2.35
CA ILE A 145 11.44 3.81 1.01
C ILE A 145 11.54 5.34 0.95
N PRO A 146 11.81 5.94 -0.23
CA PRO A 146 11.90 7.38 -0.40
C PRO A 146 10.52 8.07 -0.46
N LEU A 147 9.61 7.67 0.41
CA LEU A 147 8.28 8.26 0.55
C LEU A 147 7.95 8.45 2.03
N PHE A 148 7.81 9.72 2.43
CA PHE A 148 7.44 10.05 3.80
C PHE A 148 5.98 9.66 4.08
N PRO A 149 5.65 9.17 5.29
CA PRO A 149 4.26 8.96 5.71
C PRO A 149 3.46 10.27 5.69
N LEU A 150 2.16 10.17 5.43
CA LEU A 150 1.22 11.28 5.61
C LEU A 150 1.09 11.66 7.09
N PRO A 151 0.64 12.89 7.41
CA PRO A 151 0.36 13.28 8.80
C PRO A 151 -0.62 12.30 9.46
N GLY A 152 -0.22 11.71 10.59
CA GLY A 152 -1.00 10.71 11.33
C GLY A 152 -0.89 9.27 10.79
N GLN A 153 -0.35 9.08 9.59
CA GLN A 153 -0.15 7.75 9.03
C GLN A 153 0.99 7.02 9.73
N ARG A 154 0.71 5.82 10.21
CA ARG A 154 1.72 4.83 10.58
C ARG A 154 2.02 3.95 9.39
N TRP A 155 3.30 3.68 9.18
CA TRP A 155 3.81 2.85 8.10
C TRP A 155 4.90 1.98 8.68
N GLY A 156 4.83 0.68 8.40
CA GLY A 156 5.82 -0.24 8.91
C GLY A 156 5.89 -1.53 8.13
N TYR A 157 6.82 -2.38 8.55
CA TYR A 157 6.88 -3.76 8.06
C TYR A 157 7.38 -4.73 9.14
N ALA A 158 7.09 -6.00 8.93
CA ALA A 158 7.63 -7.11 9.69
C ALA A 158 8.20 -8.19 8.76
N LYS A 159 9.29 -8.82 9.21
CA LYS A 159 9.95 -9.87 8.45
C LYS A 159 9.12 -11.15 8.40
N HIS A 160 9.24 -11.91 7.32
CA HIS A 160 8.58 -13.19 7.11
C HIS A 160 8.59 -14.10 8.36
N ALA A 161 9.77 -14.30 8.96
CA ALA A 161 9.91 -15.15 10.15
C ALA A 161 9.12 -14.62 11.36
N HIS A 162 9.05 -13.29 11.53
CA HIS A 162 8.27 -12.67 12.59
C HIS A 162 6.78 -12.85 12.35
N VAL A 163 6.33 -12.70 11.09
CA VAL A 163 4.92 -12.91 10.72
C VAL A 163 4.47 -14.35 11.02
N LEU A 164 5.28 -15.35 10.66
CA LEU A 164 4.98 -16.76 10.96
C LEU A 164 4.97 -17.04 12.47
N ALA A 165 5.89 -16.44 13.22
CA ALA A 165 5.93 -16.59 14.68
C ALA A 165 4.71 -15.93 15.35
N THR A 166 4.29 -14.75 14.90
CA THR A 166 3.07 -14.08 15.37
C THR A 166 1.83 -14.92 15.06
N ARG A 167 1.74 -15.50 13.86
CA ARG A 167 0.65 -16.43 13.51
C ARG A 167 0.56 -17.59 14.50
N GLN A 168 1.67 -18.27 14.73
CA GLN A 168 1.73 -19.39 15.67
C GLN A 168 1.34 -18.95 17.09
N ALA A 169 1.82 -17.80 17.56
CA ALA A 169 1.49 -17.29 18.88
C ALA A 169 -0.01 -16.98 19.04
N ILE A 170 -0.67 -16.48 17.98
CA ILE A 170 -2.12 -16.27 17.97
C ILE A 170 -2.86 -17.61 18.01
N ASP A 171 -2.38 -18.63 17.30
CA ASP A 171 -2.97 -19.98 17.34
C ASP A 171 -2.90 -20.60 18.73
N GLU A 172 -1.79 -20.42 19.45
CA GLU A 172 -1.56 -20.96 20.80
C GLU A 172 -2.53 -20.40 21.86
N ILE A 173 -3.04 -19.18 21.66
CA ILE A 173 -3.99 -18.53 22.58
C ILE A 173 -5.44 -18.61 22.12
N ALA A 174 -5.71 -19.17 20.94
CA ALA A 174 -7.00 -19.05 20.27
C ALA A 174 -8.17 -19.61 21.09
N ASP A 175 -7.96 -20.71 21.84
CA ASP A 175 -8.97 -21.35 22.68
C ASP A 175 -9.31 -20.54 23.95
N GLY A 176 -8.44 -19.60 24.34
CA GLY A 176 -8.62 -18.72 25.49
C GLY A 176 -9.35 -17.41 25.16
N LEU A 177 -9.61 -17.13 23.88
CA LEU A 177 -10.27 -15.90 23.45
C LEU A 177 -11.77 -15.97 23.66
N ASP A 178 -12.36 -14.86 24.12
CA ASP A 178 -13.82 -14.73 24.08
C ASP A 178 -14.33 -14.62 22.64
N ALA A 179 -15.64 -14.80 22.45
CA ALA A 179 -16.24 -14.80 21.12
C ALA A 179 -16.08 -13.47 20.36
N LYS A 180 -16.01 -12.33 21.07
CA LYS A 180 -15.85 -11.00 20.47
C LYS A 180 -14.41 -10.83 19.98
N THR A 181 -13.42 -11.11 20.82
CA THR A 181 -11.99 -11.02 20.46
C THR A 181 -11.65 -12.03 19.38
N ALA A 182 -12.16 -13.26 19.46
CA ALA A 182 -11.97 -14.28 18.43
C ALA A 182 -12.56 -13.85 17.08
N ALA A 183 -13.68 -13.13 17.06
CA ALA A 183 -14.25 -12.57 15.84
C ALA A 183 -13.40 -11.41 15.29
N ALA A 184 -12.89 -10.54 16.18
CA ALA A 184 -12.08 -9.37 15.80
C ALA A 184 -10.69 -9.75 15.25
N VAL A 185 -10.01 -10.75 15.83
CA VAL A 185 -8.68 -11.20 15.36
C VAL A 185 -8.75 -12.11 14.13
N ARG A 186 -9.93 -12.68 13.82
CA ARG A 186 -10.10 -13.66 12.74
C ARG A 186 -9.57 -13.19 11.39
N PRO A 187 -9.86 -11.96 10.90
CA PRO A 187 -9.35 -11.51 9.61
C PRO A 187 -7.82 -11.48 9.57
N PHE A 188 -7.17 -11.04 10.65
CA PHE A 188 -5.71 -11.07 10.78
C PHE A 188 -5.20 -12.50 10.69
N ARG A 189 -5.75 -13.41 11.50
CA ARG A 189 -5.35 -14.81 11.51
C ARG A 189 -5.48 -15.45 10.13
N GLN A 190 -6.63 -15.28 9.47
CA GLN A 190 -6.88 -15.81 8.13
C GLN A 190 -5.87 -15.29 7.11
N PHE A 191 -5.54 -14.00 7.16
CA PHE A 191 -4.52 -13.43 6.29
C PHE A 191 -3.12 -14.00 6.57
N LEU A 192 -2.78 -14.25 7.83
CA LEU A 192 -1.52 -14.87 8.20
C LEU A 192 -1.46 -16.36 7.80
N ASP A 193 -2.59 -17.06 7.77
CA ASP A 193 -2.67 -18.48 7.37
C ASP A 193 -2.30 -18.75 5.92
N ASP A 194 -2.39 -17.74 5.04
CA ASP A 194 -2.01 -17.86 3.64
C ASP A 194 -0.48 -17.74 3.42
N TYR A 195 0.29 -17.25 4.40
CA TYR A 195 1.73 -17.02 4.25
C TYR A 195 2.53 -18.26 3.84
N PRO A 196 2.33 -19.46 4.42
CA PRO A 196 3.04 -20.66 3.99
C PRO A 196 2.84 -20.95 2.49
N ALA A 197 1.61 -20.81 1.97
CA ALA A 197 1.32 -21.03 0.57
C ALA A 197 1.98 -19.97 -0.33
N TRP A 198 1.96 -18.70 0.08
CA TRP A 198 2.66 -17.63 -0.64
C TRP A 198 4.18 -17.82 -0.64
N THR A 199 4.77 -18.34 0.44
CA THR A 199 6.21 -18.67 0.49
C THR A 199 6.58 -19.74 -0.53
N ASP A 200 5.78 -20.79 -0.64
CA ASP A 200 6.01 -21.85 -1.62
C ASP A 200 5.88 -21.32 -3.06
N GLN A 201 4.87 -20.49 -3.32
CA GLN A 201 4.67 -19.83 -4.62
C GLN A 201 5.82 -18.88 -4.95
N ALA A 202 6.28 -18.09 -3.98
CA ALA A 202 7.39 -17.16 -4.16
C ALA A 202 8.66 -17.90 -4.57
N LYS A 203 8.98 -19.01 -3.90
CA LYS A 203 10.12 -19.86 -4.25
C LYS A 203 10.02 -20.41 -5.68
N GLN A 204 8.83 -20.86 -6.10
CA GLN A 204 8.62 -21.38 -7.45
C GLN A 204 8.77 -20.30 -8.52
N GLN A 205 8.40 -19.05 -8.21
CA GLN A 205 8.48 -17.92 -9.13
C GLN A 205 9.80 -17.14 -9.03
N GLY A 206 10.75 -17.58 -8.18
CA GLY A 206 12.02 -16.87 -7.97
C GLY A 206 11.86 -15.51 -7.28
N ARG A 207 10.75 -15.29 -6.56
CA ARG A 207 10.48 -14.08 -5.79
C ARG A 207 10.94 -14.27 -4.33
N PRO A 208 11.27 -13.18 -3.62
CA PRO A 208 11.52 -13.24 -2.18
C PRO A 208 10.32 -13.77 -1.40
N ALA A 209 10.57 -14.44 -0.27
CA ALA A 209 9.48 -14.80 0.65
C ALA A 209 8.74 -13.54 1.11
N PRO A 210 7.40 -13.58 1.25
CA PRO A 210 6.62 -12.42 1.61
C PRO A 210 6.99 -11.94 3.03
N ASP A 211 7.39 -10.68 3.13
CA ASP A 211 7.32 -9.92 4.36
C ASP A 211 5.90 -9.34 4.50
N LEU A 212 5.61 -8.73 5.65
CA LEU A 212 4.36 -8.00 5.87
C LEU A 212 4.63 -6.51 5.82
N VAL A 213 3.98 -5.79 4.91
CA VAL A 213 3.97 -4.33 4.88
C VAL A 213 2.62 -3.83 5.39
N VAL A 214 2.64 -2.84 6.27
CA VAL A 214 1.44 -2.34 6.95
C VAL A 214 1.36 -0.83 6.85
N THR A 215 0.20 -0.31 6.46
CA THR A 215 -0.18 1.09 6.70
C THR A 215 -1.35 1.13 7.66
N TRP A 216 -1.34 2.12 8.56
CA TRP A 216 -2.48 2.45 9.37
C TRP A 216 -2.71 3.95 9.38
N MET A 217 -3.92 4.37 9.06
CA MET A 217 -4.39 5.74 9.21
C MET A 217 -5.50 5.72 10.27
N PRO A 218 -5.30 6.29 11.47
CA PRO A 218 -6.33 6.31 12.53
C PRO A 218 -7.56 7.18 12.19
#